data_AF-A0A7V4J155-F1
#
_entry.id   AF-A0A7V4J155-F1
#
_cell.length_a   1.000
_cell.length_b   1.000
_cell.length_c   1.000
_cell.angle_alpha   90.00
_cell.angle_beta   90.00
_cell.angle_gamma   90.00
#
_symmetry.space_group_name_H-M   'P 1'
#
loop_
_entity.id
_entity.type
_entity.pdbx_description
1 polymer ?
#
loop_
_entity_poly.entity_id
_entity_poly.type
_entity_poly.pdbx_seq_one_letter_code
_entity_poly.pdbx_strand_id
1 'polypeptide(L)'
;PFRRIAHNGEINTLRGNVNGMAAREGTLRSPLFGDDITKLFPIVTPGGSDSAAFDNVLELLTMAGRSIAHAMMMMVPEKINIIVVIRTSLECGESPLKKCLLKL
;
A
#
# COMPACT_ATOMS: atom_id res chain seq x y z
N PRO A 1 18.00 4.98 -6.03
CA PRO A 1 17.31 4.27 -4.94
C PRO A 1 16.19 5.16 -4.39
N PHE A 2 15.05 4.59 -4.03
CA PHE A 2 13.94 5.29 -3.38
C PHE A 2 14.01 5.14 -1.86
N ARG A 3 12.98 5.59 -1.12
CA ARG A 3 13.04 5.65 0.35
C ARG A 3 13.12 4.27 0.99
N ARG A 4 12.44 3.28 0.40
CA ARG A 4 12.39 1.90 0.91
C ARG A 4 12.80 0.83 -0.10
N ILE A 5 12.84 1.15 -1.40
CA ILE A 5 13.22 0.16 -2.42
C ILE A 5 14.29 0.65 -3.38
N ALA A 6 15.02 -0.31 -3.94
CA ALA A 6 15.63 -0.17 -5.25
C ALA A 6 15.00 -1.25 -6.13
N HIS A 7 14.30 -0.82 -7.17
CA HIS A 7 13.65 -1.72 -8.13
C HIS A 7 14.52 -1.81 -9.38
N ASN A 8 14.71 -3.02 -9.88
CA ASN A 8 15.36 -3.31 -11.15
C ASN A 8 14.40 -4.15 -11.99
N GLY A 9 13.96 -3.59 -13.11
CA GLY A 9 12.91 -4.15 -13.96
C GLY A 9 11.82 -3.12 -14.26
N GLU A 10 10.70 -3.60 -14.79
CA GLU A 10 9.56 -2.78 -15.17
C GLU A 10 8.25 -3.39 -14.62
N ILE A 11 7.42 -2.55 -14.00
CA ILE A 11 6.08 -2.94 -13.55
C ILE A 11 5.07 -2.66 -14.67
N ASN A 12 4.79 -3.69 -15.46
CA ASN A 12 3.88 -3.62 -16.61
C ASN A 12 2.41 -3.32 -16.26
N THR A 13 2.02 -3.45 -15.00
CA THR A 13 0.64 -3.22 -14.53
C THR A 13 0.43 -1.86 -13.89
N LEU A 14 1.39 -0.94 -14.03
CA LEU A 14 1.41 0.37 -13.36
C LEU A 14 0.07 1.11 -13.43
N ARG A 15 -0.50 1.28 -14.63
CA ARG A 15 -1.74 2.05 -14.79
C ARG A 15 -2.92 1.48 -13.99
N GLY A 16 -3.07 0.15 -13.98
CA GLY A 16 -4.10 -0.52 -13.19
C GLY A 16 -3.86 -0.36 -11.69
N ASN A 17 -2.60 -0.44 -11.26
CA ASN A 17 -2.18 -0.26 -9.87
C ASN A 17 -2.45 1.17 -9.38
N VAL A 18 -2.05 2.18 -10.15
CA VAL A 18 -2.29 3.60 -9.80
C VAL A 18 -3.78 3.89 -9.69
N ASN A 19 -4.57 3.47 -10.69
CA ASN A 19 -6.02 3.65 -10.67
C ASN A 19 -6.67 2.90 -9.51
N GLY A 20 -6.20 1.68 -9.21
CA GLY A 20 -6.67 0.87 -8.10
C GLY A 20 -6.41 1.53 -6.74
N MET A 21 -5.26 2.18 -6.56
CA MET A 21 -5.02 2.96 -5.34
C MET A 21 -5.86 4.22 -5.28
N ALA A 22 -5.94 5.00 -6.37
CA ALA A 22 -6.75 6.23 -6.41
C ALA A 22 -8.22 5.95 -6.05
N ALA A 23 -8.81 4.86 -6.56
CA ALA A 23 -10.18 4.46 -6.25
C ALA A 23 -10.40 4.11 -4.76
N ARG A 24 -9.33 3.74 -4.03
CA ARG A 24 -9.37 3.33 -2.62
C ARG A 24 -9.07 4.45 -1.65
N GLU A 25 -8.57 5.61 -2.10
CA GLU A 25 -8.23 6.74 -1.21
C GLU A 25 -9.44 7.16 -0.37
N GLY A 26 -10.65 7.22 -0.96
CA GLY A 26 -11.87 7.60 -0.23
C GLY A 26 -12.24 6.68 0.95
N THR A 27 -11.92 5.39 0.86
CA THR A 27 -12.23 4.39 1.90
C THR A 27 -11.06 4.09 2.84
N LEU A 28 -9.89 4.69 2.59
CA LEU A 28 -8.66 4.44 3.33
C LEU A 28 -8.77 4.95 4.77
N ARG A 29 -8.59 4.07 5.75
CA ARG A 29 -8.63 4.40 7.19
C ARG A 29 -7.47 3.78 7.94
N SER A 30 -6.87 4.52 8.87
CA SER A 30 -5.78 4.05 9.73
C SER A 30 -5.94 4.59 11.15
N PRO A 31 -5.85 3.75 12.19
CA PRO A 31 -5.76 4.25 13.55
C PRO A 31 -4.52 5.11 13.82
N LEU A 32 -3.42 4.92 13.05
CA LEU A 32 -2.19 5.71 13.21
C LEU A 32 -2.26 7.09 12.56
N PHE A 33 -3.00 7.22 11.46
CA PHE A 33 -3.13 8.48 10.74
C PHE A 33 -4.40 9.25 11.11
N GLY A 34 -5.43 8.57 11.65
CA GLY A 34 -6.71 9.20 11.99
C GLY A 34 -7.31 9.93 10.79
N ASP A 35 -7.82 11.14 11.04
CA ASP A 35 -8.42 12.02 10.02
C ASP A 35 -7.39 12.66 9.08
N ASP A 36 -6.13 12.72 9.52
CA ASP A 36 -5.01 13.30 8.77
C ASP A 36 -4.59 12.45 7.56
N ILE A 37 -5.15 11.25 7.43
CA ILE A 37 -4.86 10.32 6.34
C ILE A 37 -5.14 10.92 4.95
N THR A 38 -6.09 11.85 4.88
CA THR A 38 -6.46 12.58 3.66
C THR A 38 -5.36 13.53 3.18
N LYS A 39 -4.46 13.98 4.08
CA LYS A 39 -3.29 14.81 3.75
C LYS A 39 -2.25 14.05 2.93
N LEU A 40 -2.32 12.72 2.91
CA LEU A 40 -1.41 11.87 2.14
C LEU A 40 -1.84 11.74 0.67
N PHE A 41 -3.04 12.18 0.30
CA PHE A 41 -3.54 12.05 -1.07
C PHE A 41 -2.92 13.11 -2.00
N PRO A 42 -2.58 12.75 -3.25
CA PRO A 42 -2.64 11.40 -3.82
C PRO A 42 -1.51 10.50 -3.27
N ILE A 43 -1.83 9.26 -2.89
CA ILE A 43 -0.85 8.31 -2.35
C ILE A 43 0.22 8.03 -3.39
N VAL A 44 -0.17 7.77 -4.64
CA VAL A 44 0.76 7.63 -5.75
C VAL A 44 0.93 8.98 -6.43
N THR A 45 2.14 9.50 -6.43
CA THR A 45 2.46 10.79 -7.06
C THR A 45 2.23 10.71 -8.57
N PRO A 46 1.38 11.58 -9.15
CA PRO A 46 1.14 11.61 -10.60
C PRO A 46 2.42 11.88 -11.39
N GLY A 47 2.60 11.20 -12.53
CA GLY A 47 3.78 11.37 -13.40
C GLY A 47 5.08 10.76 -12.87
N GLY A 48 5.06 10.09 -11.70
CA GLY A 48 6.20 9.34 -11.19
C GLY A 48 6.48 8.06 -11.99
N SER A 49 7.70 7.53 -11.83
CA SER A 49 8.04 6.22 -12.39
C SER A 49 7.29 5.08 -11.70
N ASP A 50 7.31 3.90 -12.31
CA ASP A 50 6.72 2.69 -11.75
C ASP A 50 7.27 2.33 -10.35
N SER A 51 8.57 2.50 -10.20
CA SER A 51 9.34 2.24 -8.99
C SER A 51 9.02 3.27 -7.91
N ALA A 52 8.76 4.52 -8.30
CA ALA A 52 8.30 5.55 -7.38
C ALA A 52 6.88 5.23 -6.87
N ALA A 53 5.97 4.81 -7.76
CA ALA A 53 4.62 4.41 -7.37
C ALA A 53 4.64 3.23 -6.39
N PHE A 54 5.52 2.26 -6.59
CA PHE A 54 5.71 1.16 -5.66
C PHE A 54 6.25 1.64 -4.31
N ASP A 55 7.27 2.50 -4.30
CA ASP A 55 7.85 3.02 -3.06
C ASP A 55 6.84 3.79 -2.21
N ASN A 56 6.00 4.64 -2.84
CA ASN A 56 4.95 5.39 -2.17
C ASN A 56 3.94 4.47 -1.43
N VAL A 57 3.51 3.38 -2.07
CA VAL A 57 2.55 2.45 -1.47
C VAL A 57 3.22 1.62 -0.37
N LEU A 58 4.46 1.19 -0.57
CA LEU A 58 5.22 0.48 0.46
C LEU A 58 5.45 1.37 1.69
N GLU A 59 5.70 2.66 1.46
CA GLU A 59 5.82 3.66 2.51
C GLU A 59 4.55 3.80 3.33
N LEU A 60 3.40 3.97 2.67
CA LEU A 60 2.11 4.03 3.35
C LEU A 60 1.86 2.79 4.22
N LEU A 61 2.08 1.59 3.66
CA LEU A 61 1.80 0.33 4.36
C LEU A 61 2.69 0.14 5.60
N THR A 62 3.96 0.51 5.49
CA THR A 62 4.92 0.39 6.59
C THR A 62 4.69 1.44 7.67
N MET A 63 4.40 2.69 7.30
CA MET A 63 4.01 3.73 8.25
C MET A 63 2.65 3.45 8.91
N ALA A 64 1.76 2.73 8.24
CA ALA A 64 0.52 2.21 8.81
C ALA A 64 0.73 1.04 9.80
N GLY A 65 1.97 0.64 10.08
CA GLY A 65 2.31 -0.32 11.13
C GLY A 65 2.60 -1.75 10.64
N ARG A 66 2.63 -2.00 9.33
CA ARG A 66 3.03 -3.30 8.77
C ARG A 66 4.56 -3.40 8.71
N SER A 67 5.09 -4.61 8.92
CA SER A 67 6.52 -4.85 8.63
C SER A 67 6.77 -4.79 7.13
N ILE A 68 7.99 -4.47 6.71
CA ILE A 68 8.37 -4.43 5.29
C ILE A 68 8.08 -5.77 4.61
N ALA A 69 8.43 -6.89 5.25
CA ALA A 69 8.15 -8.23 4.70
C ALA A 69 6.65 -8.47 4.47
N HIS A 70 5.80 -8.09 5.45
CA HIS A 70 4.35 -8.23 5.31
C HIS A 70 3.79 -7.30 4.22
N ALA A 71 4.24 -6.06 4.15
CA ALA A 71 3.83 -5.12 3.11
C ALA A 71 4.25 -5.58 1.71
N MET A 72 5.46 -6.13 1.57
CA MET A 72 5.93 -6.70 0.30
C MET A 72 5.08 -7.91 -0.13
N MET A 73 4.71 -8.81 0.79
CA MET A 73 3.80 -9.93 0.48
C MET A 73 2.41 -9.46 0.03
N MET A 74 1.92 -8.34 0.56
CA MET A 74 0.64 -7.75 0.11
C MET A 74 0.76 -7.12 -1.28
N MET A 75 1.90 -6.50 -1.58
CA MET A 75 2.11 -5.79 -2.84
C MET A 75 2.53 -6.71 -3.99
N VAL A 76 3.32 -7.75 -3.72
CA VAL A 76 3.84 -8.71 -4.71
C VAL A 76 3.53 -10.13 -4.23
N PRO A 77 2.28 -10.59 -4.36
CA PRO A 77 1.89 -11.93 -3.95
C PRO A 77 2.44 -12.98 -4.93
N GLU A 78 2.72 -14.17 -4.41
CA GLU A 78 3.33 -15.31 -5.12
C GLU A 78 2.55 -15.80 -6.37
N LYS A 79 1.24 -15.49 -6.50
CA LYS A 79 0.38 -16.02 -7.57
C LYS A 79 -0.57 -15.04 -8.28
N ILE A 80 -0.36 -13.74 -8.20
CA ILE A 80 -1.21 -12.78 -8.95
C ILE A 80 -0.36 -11.68 -9.58
N ASN A 81 -0.41 -11.57 -10.92
CA ASN A 81 0.21 -10.52 -11.73
C ASN A 81 -0.47 -9.14 -11.56
N ILE A 82 -0.87 -8.76 -10.36
CA ILE A 82 -1.51 -7.46 -10.09
C ILE A 82 -0.94 -6.91 -8.79
N ILE A 83 -0.11 -5.87 -8.93
CA ILE A 83 0.57 -5.15 -7.86
C ILE A 83 -0.35 -4.15 -7.14
N VAL A 84 -1.69 -4.31 -7.10
CA VAL A 84 -2.55 -3.68 -6.06
C VAL A 84 -3.77 -4.57 -5.84
N VAL A 85 -3.62 -5.65 -5.09
CA VAL A 85 -4.75 -6.26 -4.38
C VAL A 85 -4.45 -6.17 -2.90
N ILE A 86 -4.83 -5.05 -2.30
CA ILE A 86 -5.07 -5.04 -0.86
C ILE A 86 -6.34 -5.86 -0.65
N ARG A 87 -6.18 -7.18 -0.49
CA ARG A 87 -7.25 -8.08 -0.06
C ARG A 87 -7.57 -7.69 1.39
N THR A 88 -8.55 -6.80 1.56
CA THR A 88 -9.15 -6.54 2.88
C THR A 88 -10.15 -7.63 3.19
N SER A 89 -9.64 -8.76 3.69
CA SER A 89 -10.40 -9.74 4.44
C SER A 89 -9.42 -10.68 5.13
N LEU A 90 -9.18 -10.46 6.42
CA LEU A 90 -8.94 -11.53 7.39
C LEU A 90 -9.37 -10.98 8.76
N GLU A 91 -10.24 -11.74 9.38
CA GLU A 91 -11.10 -11.36 10.50
C GLU A 91 -10.30 -10.95 11.75
N CYS A 92 -10.82 -9.97 12.47
CA CYS A 92 -10.24 -9.46 13.70
C CYS A 92 -10.69 -10.35 14.87
N GLY A 93 -10.00 -11.47 15.10
CA GLY A 93 -10.11 -12.22 16.35
C GLY A 93 -9.49 -11.45 17.52
N GLU A 94 -10.13 -11.50 18.68
CA GLU A 94 -9.75 -10.83 19.93
C GLU A 94 -8.34 -11.25 20.41
N SER A 95 -7.30 -10.50 20.05
CA SER A 95 -5.98 -10.64 20.68
C SER A 95 -5.30 -9.28 20.89
N PRO A 96 -4.38 -9.15 21.86
CA PRO A 96 -3.73 -7.88 22.23
C PRO A 96 -2.73 -7.36 21.17
N LEU A 97 -2.47 -8.12 20.11
CA LEU A 97 -1.50 -7.83 19.05
C LEU A 97 -2.08 -7.02 17.88
N LYS A 98 -3.15 -6.24 18.09
CA LYS A 98 -3.79 -5.41 17.06
C LYS A 98 -2.87 -4.25 16.60
N LYS A 99 -1.92 -4.57 15.73
CA LYS A 99 -1.23 -3.57 14.89
C LYS A 99 -2.24 -2.97 13.94
N CYS A 100 -2.40 -1.66 14.07
CA CYS A 100 -3.17 -0.72 13.27
C CYS A 100 -3.60 -1.28 11.92
N LEU A 101 -4.83 -1.80 11.93
CA LEU A 101 -5.47 -2.33 10.75
C LEU A 101 -5.81 -1.14 9.86
N LEU A 102 -5.05 -0.95 8.78
CA LEU A 102 -5.52 -0.11 7.68
C LEU A 102 -6.76 -0.81 7.11
N LYS A 103 -7.95 -0.36 7.51
CA LYS A 103 -9.21 -0.81 6.91
C LYS A 103 -9.35 -0.01 5.61
N LEU A 104 -9.32 -0.72 4.49
CA LEU A 104 -9.48 -0.20 3.13
C LEU A 104 -10.76 -0.74 2.52
#